data_AF-A0A534GT55-F1
#
_entry.id   AF-A0A534GT55-F1
#
_cell.length_a   1.000
_cell.length_b   1.000
_cell.length_c   1.000
_cell.angle_alpha   90.00
_cell.angle_beta   90.00
_cell.angle_gamma   90.00
#
_symmetry.space_group_name_H-M   'P 1'
#
loop_
_entity.id
_entity.type
_entity.pdbx_description
1 polymer ?
#
loop_
_entity_poly.entity_id
_entity_poly.type
_entity_poly.pdbx_seq_one_letter_code
_entity_poly.pdbx_strand_id
1 'polypeptide(L)'
;MKDLLVPISPGELLDKITILRIKQVRIPDAAKLANVKLELALLEQTWRDCGCAAQELAADERALQDVNERLWDIEDRIRDKEAKQSFDRDFIELARAVYVCNDERAAIKKRINVLLGSRLIEEKSYKQYR
;
A
#
# COMPACT_ATOMS: atom_id res chain seq x y z
N MET A 1 -11.20 24.57 1.97
CA MET A 1 -11.75 23.97 0.72
C MET A 1 -12.55 22.75 1.13
N LYS A 2 -13.62 22.38 0.40
CA LYS A 2 -14.32 21.11 0.68
C LYS A 2 -13.46 19.94 0.20
N ASP A 3 -13.57 18.80 0.86
CA ASP A 3 -12.87 17.58 0.45
C ASP A 3 -13.38 17.08 -0.92
N LEU A 4 -12.47 16.50 -1.71
CA LEU A 4 -12.79 15.86 -2.97
C LEU A 4 -13.14 14.40 -2.72
N LEU A 5 -14.36 14.00 -3.09
CA LEU A 5 -14.83 12.62 -2.94
C LEU A 5 -14.64 11.87 -4.26
N VAL A 6 -13.94 10.74 -4.20
CA VAL A 6 -13.68 9.86 -5.35
C VAL A 6 -14.11 8.44 -4.98
N PRO A 7 -14.90 7.77 -5.83
CA PRO A 7 -15.22 6.36 -5.61
C PRO A 7 -13.96 5.51 -5.79
N ILE A 8 -13.61 4.73 -4.78
CA ILE A 8 -12.46 3.81 -4.77
C ILE A 8 -12.89 2.42 -4.29
N SER A 9 -12.11 1.40 -4.63
CA SER A 9 -12.34 0.04 -4.14
C SER A 9 -11.97 -0.07 -2.64
N PRO A 10 -12.58 -1.00 -1.87
CA PRO A 10 -12.14 -1.30 -0.51
C PRO A 10 -10.66 -1.68 -0.39
N GLY A 11 -10.14 -2.46 -1.33
CA GLY A 11 -8.72 -2.84 -1.38
C GLY A 11 -7.81 -1.63 -1.55
N GLU A 12 -8.21 -0.65 -2.35
CA GLU A 12 -7.47 0.61 -2.56
C GLU A 12 -7.42 1.46 -1.30
N LEU A 13 -8.56 1.55 -0.60
CA LEU A 13 -8.65 2.29 0.64
C LEU A 13 -7.74 1.69 1.71
N LEU A 14 -7.81 0.36 1.90
CA LEU A 14 -6.95 -0.34 2.85
C LEU A 14 -5.46 -0.29 2.46
N ASP A 15 -5.12 -0.36 1.18
CA ASP A 15 -3.74 -0.19 0.70
C ASP A 15 -3.18 1.17 1.14
N LYS A 16 -3.96 2.23 0.91
CA LYS A 16 -3.56 3.59 1.30
C LYS A 16 -3.47 3.76 2.82
N ILE A 17 -4.38 3.16 3.58
CA ILE A 17 -4.35 3.15 5.05
C ILE A 17 -3.07 2.47 5.56
N THR A 18 -2.74 1.27 5.05
CA THR A 18 -1.55 0.53 5.50
C THR A 18 -0.25 1.28 5.17
N ILE A 19 -0.14 1.90 3.98
CA ILE A 19 0.99 2.78 3.63
C ILE A 19 1.12 3.94 4.62
N LEU A 20 0.01 4.59 4.99
CA LEU A 20 0.03 5.71 5.93
C LEU A 20 0.40 5.29 7.35
N ARG A 21 0.01 4.10 7.79
CA ARG A 21 0.46 3.53 9.08
C ARG A 21 1.97 3.30 9.11
N ILE A 22 2.53 2.76 8.03
CA ILE A 22 3.99 2.60 7.89
C ILE A 22 4.68 3.97 7.95
N LYS A 23 4.17 4.96 7.19
CA LYS A 23 4.67 6.33 7.22
C LYS A 23 4.60 6.95 8.61
N GLN A 24 3.52 6.70 9.35
CA GLN A 24 3.35 7.22 10.71
C GLN A 24 4.44 6.72 11.66
N VAL A 25 4.90 5.48 11.47
CA VAL A 25 5.97 4.88 12.27
C VAL A 25 7.37 5.32 11.79
N ARG A 26 7.58 5.38 10.47
CA ARG A 26 8.92 5.56 9.88
C ARG A 26 9.32 7.01 9.60
N ILE A 27 8.40 7.97 9.58
CA ILE A 27 8.70 9.38 9.33
C ILE A 27 8.89 10.13 10.67
N PRO A 28 10.12 10.60 10.99
CA PRO A 28 10.39 11.31 12.25
C PRO A 28 10.03 12.80 12.21
N ASP A 29 9.91 13.39 11.01
CA ASP A 29 9.62 14.82 10.85
C ASP A 29 8.20 15.16 11.33
N ALA A 30 8.10 16.04 12.32
CA ALA A 30 6.84 16.34 13.00
C ALA A 30 5.78 16.97 12.07
N ALA A 31 6.20 17.82 11.13
CA ALA A 31 5.28 18.49 10.21
C ALA A 31 4.71 17.49 9.19
N LYS A 32 5.55 16.62 8.62
CA LYS A 32 5.11 15.53 7.75
C LYS A 32 4.23 14.54 8.50
N LEU A 33 4.58 14.22 9.75
CA LEU A 33 3.80 13.30 10.58
C LEU A 33 2.41 13.84 10.90
N ALA A 34 2.26 15.16 11.11
CA ALA A 34 0.95 15.78 11.30
C ALA A 34 0.05 15.58 10.06
N ASN A 35 0.60 15.74 8.85
CA ASN A 35 -0.12 15.50 7.60
C ASN A 35 -0.53 14.02 7.46
N VAL A 36 0.39 13.09 7.73
CA VAL A 36 0.12 11.64 7.68
C VAL A 36 -0.98 11.25 8.67
N LYS A 37 -0.94 11.78 9.89
CA LYS A 37 -1.94 11.49 10.93
C LYS A 37 -3.33 12.00 10.54
N LEU A 38 -3.42 13.21 10.00
CA LEU A 38 -4.68 13.77 9.54
C LEU A 38 -5.29 12.92 8.42
N GLU A 39 -4.48 12.59 7.40
CA GLU A 39 -4.91 11.79 6.27
C GLU A 39 -5.33 10.37 6.69
N LEU A 40 -4.54 9.72 7.54
CA LEU A 40 -4.84 8.40 8.08
C LEU A 40 -6.17 8.39 8.85
N ALA A 41 -6.37 9.36 9.74
CA ALA A 41 -7.59 9.45 10.55
C ALA A 41 -8.87 9.58 9.69
N LEU A 42 -8.81 10.38 8.62
CA LEU A 42 -9.93 10.57 7.69
C LEU A 42 -10.26 9.28 6.92
N LEU A 43 -9.25 8.55 6.46
CA LEU A 43 -9.45 7.29 5.75
C LEU A 43 -9.92 6.18 6.68
N GLU A 44 -9.38 6.08 7.90
CA GLU A 44 -9.84 5.11 8.90
C GLU A 44 -11.28 5.40 9.37
N GLN A 45 -11.68 6.68 9.41
CA GLN A 45 -13.08 7.05 9.64
C GLN A 45 -13.96 6.57 8.49
N THR A 46 -13.57 6.83 7.24
CA THR A 46 -14.29 6.37 6.05
C THR A 46 -14.44 4.85 6.02
N TRP A 47 -13.40 4.11 6.41
CA TRP A 47 -13.43 2.66 6.53
C TRP A 47 -14.42 2.18 7.61
N ARG A 48 -14.40 2.80 8.79
CA ARG A 48 -15.34 2.47 9.86
C ARG A 48 -16.79 2.73 9.45
N ASP A 49 -17.04 3.82 8.74
CA ASP A 49 -18.37 4.22 8.30
C ASP A 49 -18.92 3.34 7.16
N CYS A 50 -18.09 2.59 6.43
CA CYS A 50 -18.58 1.64 5.41
C CYS A 50 -19.32 0.43 6.02
N GLY A 51 -19.16 0.17 7.33
CA GLY A 51 -19.77 -0.98 8.00
C GLY A 51 -19.26 -2.33 7.51
N CYS A 52 -18.10 -2.37 6.86
CA CYS A 52 -17.51 -3.59 6.32
C CYS A 52 -17.02 -4.51 7.45
N ALA A 53 -17.11 -5.83 7.26
CA ALA A 53 -16.75 -6.83 8.29
C ALA A 53 -15.23 -6.88 8.54
N ALA A 54 -14.71 -5.97 9.37
CA ALA A 54 -13.28 -5.80 9.61
C ALA A 54 -12.57 -7.06 10.14
N GLN A 55 -13.28 -7.94 10.87
CA GLN A 55 -12.69 -9.16 11.41
C GLN A 55 -12.30 -10.18 10.33
N GLU A 56 -13.09 -10.29 9.25
CA GLU A 56 -12.81 -11.23 8.16
C GLU A 56 -11.60 -10.80 7.32
N LEU A 57 -11.22 -9.53 7.39
CA LEU A 57 -10.15 -8.94 6.59
C LEU A 57 -8.83 -8.76 7.34
N ALA A 58 -8.77 -9.07 8.63
CA ALA A 58 -7.58 -8.81 9.45
C ALA A 58 -6.31 -9.48 8.91
N ALA A 59 -6.43 -10.69 8.34
CA ALA A 59 -5.32 -11.39 7.72
C ALA A 59 -4.86 -10.70 6.42
N ASP A 60 -5.80 -10.24 5.59
CA ASP A 60 -5.51 -9.56 4.33
C ASP A 60 -4.95 -8.16 4.55
N GLU A 61 -5.46 -7.42 5.54
CA GLU A 61 -4.94 -6.12 5.95
C GLU A 61 -3.50 -6.23 6.47
N ARG A 62 -3.20 -7.26 7.28
CA ARG A 62 -1.84 -7.55 7.73
C ARG A 62 -0.92 -7.88 6.56
N ALA A 63 -1.33 -8.80 5.67
CA ALA A 63 -0.53 -9.16 4.50
C ALA A 63 -0.27 -7.94 3.60
N LEU A 64 -1.24 -7.04 3.46
CA LEU A 64 -1.11 -5.81 2.69
C LEU A 64 -0.09 -4.86 3.33
N GLN A 65 -0.11 -4.73 4.66
CA GLN A 65 0.89 -3.97 5.39
C GLN A 65 2.29 -4.58 5.24
N ASP A 66 2.44 -5.90 5.42
CA ASP A 66 3.73 -6.60 5.30
C ASP A 66 4.36 -6.41 3.91
N VAL A 67 3.56 -6.51 2.85
CA VAL A 67 4.02 -6.25 1.48
C VAL A 67 4.41 -4.78 1.26
N ASN A 68 3.64 -3.83 1.81
CA ASN A 68 3.98 -2.41 1.73
C ASN A 68 5.26 -2.08 2.52
N GLU A 69 5.53 -2.74 3.65
CA GLU A 69 6.79 -2.61 4.39
C GLU A 69 7.97 -3.17 3.59
N ARG A 70 7.82 -4.34 2.95
CA ARG A 70 8.83 -4.89 2.05
C ARG A 70 9.11 -3.96 0.86
N LEU A 71 8.08 -3.38 0.26
CA LEU A 71 8.22 -2.40 -0.83
C LEU A 71 8.97 -1.15 -0.36
N TRP A 72 8.69 -0.66 0.86
CA TRP A 72 9.43 0.44 1.46
C TRP A 72 10.92 0.12 1.60
N ASP A 73 11.25 -1.05 2.18
CA ASP A 73 12.64 -1.47 2.37
C ASP A 73 13.38 -1.65 1.03
N ILE A 74 12.69 -2.16 0.01
CA ILE A 74 13.24 -2.27 -1.34
C ILE A 74 13.53 -0.88 -1.93
N GLU A 75 12.60 0.06 -1.83
CA GLU A 75 12.76 1.43 -2.32
C GLU A 75 13.93 2.14 -1.62
N ASP A 76 14.04 2.04 -0.29
CA ASP A 76 15.14 2.64 0.47
C ASP A 76 16.51 2.07 0.01
N ARG A 77 16.59 0.75 -0.19
CA ARG A 77 17.82 0.10 -0.70
C ARG A 77 18.15 0.49 -2.15
N ILE A 78 17.15 0.65 -3.00
CA ILE A 78 17.34 1.13 -4.38
C ILE A 78 17.89 2.55 -4.36
N ARG A 79 17.36 3.43 -3.50
CA ARG A 79 17.85 4.81 -3.35
C ARG A 79 19.28 4.88 -2.84
N ASP A 80 19.65 4.02 -1.90
CA ASP A 80 21.03 3.91 -1.41
C ASP A 80 22.01 3.47 -2.51
N LYS A 81 21.59 2.54 -3.38
CA LYS A 81 22.37 2.10 -4.53
C LYS A 81 22.47 3.19 -5.60
N GLU A 82 21.38 3.90 -5.89
CA GLU A 82 21.32 5.03 -6.82
C GLU A 82 22.26 6.16 -6.38
N ALA A 83 22.22 6.56 -5.11
CA ALA A 83 23.10 7.60 -4.56
C ALA A 83 24.59 7.25 -4.68
N LYS A 84 24.92 5.95 -4.69
CA LYS A 84 26.27 5.41 -4.88
C LYS A 84 26.58 5.05 -6.34
N GLN A 85 25.61 5.22 -7.25
CA GLN A 85 25.67 4.78 -8.65
C GLN A 85 26.08 3.30 -8.79
N SER A 86 25.60 2.45 -7.88
CA SER A 86 25.93 1.02 -7.82
C SER A 86 24.85 0.19 -8.53
N PHE A 87 25.05 -0.07 -9.81
CA PHE A 87 24.12 -0.83 -10.67
C PHE A 87 24.55 -2.30 -10.82
N ASP A 88 24.72 -2.96 -9.69
CA ASP A 88 25.22 -4.32 -9.61
C ASP A 88 24.11 -5.38 -9.61
N ARG A 89 24.49 -6.64 -9.40
CA ARG A 89 23.53 -7.75 -9.32
C ARG A 89 22.45 -7.50 -8.26
N ASP A 90 22.81 -6.95 -7.10
CA ASP A 90 21.83 -6.68 -6.04
C ASP A 90 20.82 -5.62 -6.47
N PHE A 91 21.27 -4.57 -7.18
CA PHE A 91 20.35 -3.58 -7.77
C PHE A 91 19.36 -4.24 -8.73
N ILE A 92 19.83 -5.15 -9.59
CA ILE A 92 18.96 -5.91 -10.50
C ILE A 92 17.97 -6.75 -9.71
N GLU A 93 18.40 -7.46 -8.65
CA GLU A 93 17.48 -8.28 -7.85
C GLU A 93 16.46 -7.44 -7.07
N LEU A 94 16.84 -6.26 -6.55
CA LEU A 94 15.93 -5.30 -5.95
C LEU A 94 14.87 -4.81 -6.95
N ALA A 95 15.29 -4.38 -8.14
CA ALA A 95 14.38 -3.92 -9.18
C ALA A 95 13.38 -5.02 -9.59
N ARG A 96 13.82 -6.28 -9.65
CA ARG A 96 12.93 -7.42 -9.91
C ARG A 96 11.96 -7.69 -8.75
N ALA A 97 12.43 -7.55 -7.51
CA ALA A 97 11.59 -7.74 -6.32
C ALA A 97 10.46 -6.71 -6.23
N VAL A 98 10.63 -5.49 -6.76
CA VAL A 98 9.55 -4.48 -6.86
C VAL A 98 8.35 -5.04 -7.62
N TYR A 99 8.57 -5.69 -8.77
CA TYR A 99 7.46 -6.25 -9.56
C TYR A 99 6.75 -7.40 -8.83
N VAL A 100 7.52 -8.31 -8.23
CA VAL A 100 6.96 -9.43 -7.44
C VAL A 100 6.09 -8.90 -6.29
N CYS A 101 6.60 -7.95 -5.50
CA CYS A 101 5.85 -7.40 -4.38
C CYS A 101 4.64 -6.59 -4.84
N ASN A 102 4.72 -5.86 -5.95
CA ASN A 102 3.57 -5.15 -6.52
C ASN A 102 2.49 -6.09 -7.06
N ASP A 103 2.86 -7.25 -7.60
CA ASP A 103 1.91 -8.29 -8.02
C ASP A 103 1.23 -8.94 -6.81
N GLU A 104 2.00 -9.26 -5.77
CA GLU A 104 1.47 -9.73 -4.48
C GLU A 104 0.48 -8.71 -3.87
N ARG A 105 0.87 -7.42 -3.81
CA ARG A 105 0.03 -6.32 -3.31
C ARG A 105 -1.30 -6.25 -4.03
N ALA A 106 -1.27 -6.30 -5.36
CA ALA A 106 -2.48 -6.23 -6.16
C ALA A 106 -3.37 -7.48 -6.01
N ALA A 107 -2.77 -8.66 -5.88
CA ALA A 107 -3.52 -9.89 -5.61
C ALA A 107 -4.27 -9.82 -4.27
N ILE A 108 -3.62 -9.27 -3.23
CA ILE A 108 -4.25 -9.03 -1.92
C ILE A 108 -5.42 -8.04 -2.05
N LYS A 109 -5.21 -6.89 -2.70
CA LYS A 109 -6.27 -5.90 -2.94
C LYS A 109 -7.46 -6.50 -3.70
N LYS A 110 -7.19 -7.30 -4.74
CA LYS A 110 -8.24 -8.00 -5.50
C LYS A 110 -9.02 -8.98 -4.63
N ARG A 111 -8.36 -9.73 -3.76
CA ARG A 111 -9.01 -10.64 -2.80
C ARG A 111 -9.95 -9.89 -1.86
N ILE A 112 -9.49 -8.78 -1.26
CA ILE A 112 -10.32 -7.90 -0.42
C ILE A 112 -11.56 -7.42 -1.20
N ASN A 113 -11.35 -6.95 -2.44
CA ASN A 113 -12.44 -6.47 -3.29
C ASN A 113 -13.49 -7.55 -3.59
N VAL A 114 -13.05 -8.78 -3.87
CA VAL A 114 -13.96 -9.92 -4.11
C VAL A 114 -14.71 -10.30 -2.84
N LEU A 115 -14.02 -10.40 -1.69
CA LEU A 115 -14.64 -10.74 -0.40
C LEU A 115 -15.75 -9.77 -0.01
N LEU A 116 -15.54 -8.48 -0.25
CA LEU A 116 -16.50 -7.42 0.06
C LEU A 116 -17.54 -7.18 -1.05
N GLY A 117 -17.54 -7.95 -2.14
CA GLY A 117 -18.45 -7.75 -3.26
C GLY A 117 -18.31 -6.37 -3.90
N SER A 118 -17.09 -5.82 -3.95
CA SER A 118 -16.83 -4.49 -4.48
C SER A 118 -17.27 -4.36 -5.94
N ARG A 119 -18.00 -3.27 -6.23
CA ARG A 119 -18.35 -2.88 -7.62
C ARG A 119 -17.11 -2.44 -8.42
N LEU A 120 -16.04 -2.05 -7.73
CA LEU A 120 -14.79 -1.58 -8.33
C LEU A 120 -13.69 -2.61 -8.12
N ILE A 121 -13.03 -3.01 -9.20
CA ILE A 121 -11.88 -3.90 -9.19
C ILE A 121 -10.81 -3.24 -10.06
N GLU A 122 -9.61 -3.05 -9.50
CA GLU A 122 -8.45 -2.61 -10.26
C GLU A 122 -7.97 -3.77 -11.15
N GLU A 123 -7.78 -3.50 -12.45
CA GLU A 123 -7.25 -4.48 -13.40
C GLU A 123 -5.84 -4.09 -13.84
N LYS A 124 -4.93 -5.07 -13.86
CA LYS A 124 -3.60 -4.88 -14.43
C LYS A 124 -3.59 -5.23 -15.92
N SER A 125 -2.91 -4.41 -16.72
CA SER A 125 -2.67 -4.67 -18.15
C SER A 125 -1.47 -5.58 -18.41
N TYR A 126 -0.53 -5.66 -17.46
CA TYR A 126 0.72 -6.40 -17.62
C TYR A 126 0.55 -7.88 -17.24
N LYS A 127 1.26 -8.76 -17.96
CA LYS A 127 1.39 -10.17 -17.57
C LYS A 127 2.03 -10.25 -16.18
N GLN A 128 1.59 -11.22 -15.38
CA GLN A 128 2.22 -11.53 -14.09
C GLN A 128 3.73 -11.66 -14.28
N TYR A 129 4.48 -11.04 -13.37
CA TYR A 129 5.92 -11.11 -13.36
C TYR A 129 6.36 -12.48 -12.82
N ARG A 130 6.35 -13.47 -13.73
CA ARG A 130 6.53 -14.94 -13.59
C ARG A 130 5.24 -15.74 -13.46
#